data_AF-A0A3D2F3T4-F1
#
_entry.id   AF-A0A3D2F3T4-F1
#
_cell.length_a   1.000
_cell.length_b   1.000
_cell.length_c   1.000
_cell.angle_alpha   90.00
_cell.angle_beta   90.00
_cell.angle_gamma   90.00
#
_symmetry.space_group_name_H-M   'P 1'
#
loop_
_entity.id
_entity.type
_entity.pdbx_description
1 polymer ?
#
loop_
_entity_poly.entity_id
_entity_poly.type
_entity_poly.pdbx_seq_one_letter_code
_entity_poly.pdbx_strand_id
1 'polypeptide(L)'
;MPWRTPPTEKKAGVRPDPYRIWLSEVMLQQTTVAAVKDYFNRFTARWPTVADLAAAADGDVMGEWAGLGYYARARNLLKCARTITNEHGGVFPDDHATLLSLPGIGPYTAAA
;
A
#
# COMPACT_ATOMS: atom_id res chain seq x y z
N MET A 1 -1.96 -13.68 -5.95
CA MET A 1 -1.12 -12.50 -6.25
C MET A 1 -0.21 -12.26 -5.04
N PRO A 2 1.00 -11.71 -5.19
CA PRO A 2 1.98 -11.60 -4.09
C PRO A 2 1.54 -10.71 -2.91
N TRP A 3 0.47 -9.93 -3.08
CA TRP A 3 -0.19 -9.11 -2.06
C TRP A 3 -1.49 -9.72 -1.50
N ARG A 4 -1.92 -10.90 -1.98
CA ARG A 4 -3.12 -11.59 -1.48
C ARG A 4 -2.72 -12.82 -0.67
N THR A 5 -3.31 -12.99 0.50
CA THR A 5 -3.20 -14.23 1.29
C THR A 5 -3.93 -15.37 0.57
N PRO A 6 -3.25 -16.47 0.21
CA PRO A 6 -3.88 -17.62 -0.42
C PRO A 6 -4.94 -18.27 0.50
N PRO A 7 -5.95 -18.95 -0.06
CA PRO A 7 -7.03 -19.57 0.73
C PRO A 7 -6.53 -20.57 1.78
N THR A 8 -5.41 -21.22 1.53
CA THR A 8 -4.74 -22.15 2.44
C THR A 8 -4.21 -21.46 3.69
N GLU A 9 -3.61 -20.28 3.55
CA GLU A 9 -3.10 -19.47 4.67
C GLU A 9 -4.24 -18.78 5.43
N LYS A 10 -5.29 -18.34 4.74
CA LYS A 10 -6.52 -17.85 5.39
C LYS A 10 -7.15 -18.92 6.29
N LYS A 11 -7.18 -20.18 5.84
CA LYS A 11 -7.64 -21.32 6.66
C LYS A 11 -6.74 -21.59 7.87
N ALA A 12 -5.46 -21.22 7.80
CA ALA A 12 -4.52 -21.31 8.92
C ALA A 12 -4.57 -20.09 9.87
N GLY A 13 -5.50 -19.16 9.67
CA GLY A 13 -5.68 -17.97 10.51
C GLY A 13 -4.74 -16.81 10.18
N VAL A 14 -3.95 -16.89 9.09
CA VAL A 14 -3.11 -15.79 8.64
C VAL A 14 -3.99 -14.66 8.12
N ARG A 15 -3.87 -13.48 8.75
CA ARG A 15 -4.59 -12.28 8.31
C ARG A 15 -3.85 -11.61 7.15
N PRO A 16 -4.59 -11.09 6.15
CA PRO A 16 -3.97 -10.29 5.10
C PRO A 16 -3.33 -9.04 5.67
N ASP A 17 -2.14 -8.70 5.19
CA ASP A 17 -1.43 -7.48 5.59
C ASP A 17 -2.07 -6.26 4.92
N PRO A 18 -2.70 -5.34 5.70
CA PRO A 18 -3.39 -4.18 5.14
C PRO A 18 -2.44 -3.24 4.37
N TYR A 19 -1.18 -3.11 4.80
CA TYR A 19 -0.19 -2.28 4.13
C TYR A 19 0.09 -2.82 2.72
N ARG A 20 0.29 -4.13 2.61
CA ARG A 20 0.56 -4.81 1.33
C ARG A 20 -0.64 -4.75 0.39
N ILE A 21 -1.86 -4.93 0.91
CA ILE A 21 -3.08 -4.80 0.10
C ILE A 21 -3.21 -3.38 -0.42
N TRP A 22 -3.19 -2.39 0.47
CA TRP A 22 -3.33 -0.98 0.10
C TRP A 22 -2.28 -0.53 -0.93
N LEU A 23 -1.00 -0.87 -0.70
CA LEU A 23 0.08 -0.56 -1.64
C LEU A 23 -0.18 -1.15 -3.03
N SER A 24 -0.63 -2.41 -3.08
CA SER A 24 -0.93 -3.07 -4.35
C SER A 24 -2.10 -2.43 -5.09
N GLU A 25 -3.14 -2.01 -4.38
CA GLU A 25 -4.32 -1.36 -4.96
C GLU A 25 -3.94 0.00 -5.56
N VAL A 26 -3.15 0.82 -4.85
CA VAL A 26 -2.65 2.10 -5.39
C VAL A 26 -1.77 1.86 -6.62
N MET A 27 -0.92 0.83 -6.60
CA MET A 27 -0.09 0.45 -7.74
C MET A 27 -0.90 -0.09 -8.92
N LEU A 28 -2.06 -0.72 -8.72
CA LEU A 28 -2.90 -1.27 -9.79
C LEU A 28 -3.79 -0.23 -10.48
N GLN A 29 -3.96 0.96 -9.88
CA GLN A 29 -4.69 2.05 -10.51
C GLN A 29 -4.07 2.45 -11.86
N GLN A 30 -4.75 2.15 -12.96
CA GLN A 30 -4.30 2.44 -14.33
C GLN A 30 -2.96 1.78 -14.71
N THR A 31 -2.62 0.65 -14.09
CA THR A 31 -1.40 -0.13 -14.37
C THR A 31 -1.70 -1.62 -14.39
N THR A 32 -0.94 -2.41 -15.16
CA THR A 32 -1.20 -3.85 -15.32
C THR A 32 -0.59 -4.67 -14.19
N VAL A 33 -1.21 -5.82 -13.87
CA VAL A 33 -0.69 -6.75 -12.86
C VAL A 33 0.76 -7.18 -13.16
N ALA A 34 1.09 -7.39 -14.44
CA ALA A 34 2.44 -7.78 -14.85
C ALA A 34 3.48 -6.71 -14.48
N ALA A 35 3.18 -5.42 -14.74
CA ALA A 35 4.06 -4.33 -14.35
C ALA A 35 4.15 -4.20 -12.83
N VAL A 36 3.02 -4.31 -12.11
CA VAL A 36 2.98 -4.07 -10.66
C VAL A 36 3.78 -5.10 -9.85
N LYS A 37 3.86 -6.36 -10.29
CA LYS A 37 4.53 -7.44 -9.53
C LYS A 37 5.96 -7.09 -9.11
N ASP A 38 6.77 -6.60 -10.05
CA ASP A 38 8.19 -6.33 -9.78
C ASP A 38 8.36 -5.09 -8.89
N TYR A 39 7.58 -4.04 -9.13
CA TYR A 39 7.58 -2.85 -8.29
C TYR A 39 7.10 -3.15 -6.87
N PHE A 40 6.03 -3.93 -6.73
CA PHE A 40 5.51 -4.32 -5.43
C PHE A 40 6.55 -5.07 -4.60
N ASN A 41 7.26 -6.02 -5.22
CA ASN A 41 8.33 -6.76 -4.54
C ASN A 41 9.48 -5.85 -4.10
N ARG A 42 9.92 -4.93 -4.97
CA ARG A 42 10.97 -3.96 -4.64
C ARG A 42 10.55 -3.01 -3.52
N PHE A 43 9.35 -2.45 -3.60
CA PHE A 43 8.80 -1.55 -2.58
C PHE A 43 8.71 -2.24 -1.22
N THR A 44 8.12 -3.43 -1.17
CA THR A 44 7.95 -4.16 0.11
C THR A 44 9.26 -4.74 0.66
N ALA A 45 10.28 -4.91 -0.17
CA ALA A 45 11.63 -5.25 0.30
C ALA A 45 12.34 -4.03 0.91
N ARG A 46 12.16 -2.84 0.31
CA ARG A 46 12.80 -1.60 0.75
C ARG A 46 12.09 -0.93 1.93
N TRP A 47 10.77 -1.01 1.95
CA TRP A 47 9.90 -0.51 3.01
C TRP A 47 8.94 -1.62 3.44
N PRO A 48 9.37 -2.50 4.36
CA PRO A 48 8.56 -3.64 4.79
C PRO A 48 7.25 -3.24 5.49
N THR A 49 7.23 -2.08 6.16
CA THR A 49 6.06 -1.57 6.89
C THR A 49 5.63 -0.19 6.39
N VAL A 50 4.40 0.20 6.74
CA VAL A 50 3.89 1.55 6.47
C VAL A 50 4.71 2.63 7.17
N ALA A 51 5.27 2.34 8.35
CA ALA A 51 6.14 3.25 9.07
C ALA A 51 7.48 3.45 8.34
N ASP A 52 8.06 2.38 7.80
CA ASP A 52 9.27 2.47 6.98
C ASP A 52 9.03 3.33 5.73
N LEU A 53 7.87 3.14 5.08
CA LEU A 53 7.47 3.95 3.93
C LEU A 53 7.24 5.41 4.33
N ALA A 54 6.61 5.67 5.48
CA ALA A 54 6.33 7.01 5.96
C ALA A 54 7.61 7.80 6.30
N ALA A 55 8.62 7.11 6.83
CA ALA A 55 9.93 7.66 7.17
C ALA A 55 10.82 7.88 5.94
N ALA A 56 10.46 7.34 4.78
CA ALA A 56 11.23 7.48 3.55
C ALA A 56 11.28 8.93 3.06
N ALA A 57 12.41 9.31 2.47
CA ALA A 57 12.55 10.57 1.76
C ALA A 57 11.69 10.54 0.48
N ASP A 58 11.05 11.67 0.16
CA ASP A 58 10.20 11.79 -1.03
C ASP A 58 10.93 11.37 -2.31
N GLY A 59 12.21 11.75 -2.44
CA GLY A 59 13.06 11.40 -3.58
C GLY A 59 13.28 9.89 -3.76
N ASP A 60 13.47 9.15 -2.66
CA ASP A 60 13.63 7.69 -2.72
C ASP A 60 12.35 7.02 -3.21
N VAL A 61 11.20 7.45 -2.69
CA VAL A 61 9.90 6.91 -3.10
C VAL A 61 9.60 7.24 -4.56
N MET A 62 9.86 8.47 -5.00
CA MET A 62 9.69 8.84 -6.41
C MET A 62 10.64 8.05 -7.33
N GLY A 63 11.88 7.83 -6.91
CA GLY A 63 12.86 7.04 -7.65
C GLY A 63 12.44 5.58 -7.78
N GLU A 64 11.95 4.97 -6.70
CA GLU A 64 11.45 3.60 -6.72
C GLU A 64 10.17 3.46 -7.58
N TRP A 65 9.31 4.49 -7.59
CA TRP A 65 8.09 4.55 -8.40
C TRP A 65 8.34 4.85 -9.88
N ALA A 66 9.54 5.32 -10.24
CA ALA A 66 9.86 5.73 -11.60
C ALA A 66 9.62 4.57 -12.59
N GLY A 67 8.73 4.82 -13.56
CA GLY A 67 8.30 3.82 -14.55
C GLY A 67 6.88 3.25 -14.34
N LEU A 68 6.26 3.42 -13.18
CA LEU A 68 4.82 3.11 -12.98
C LEU A 68 3.87 4.20 -13.50
N GLY A 69 4.41 5.39 -13.83
CA GLY A 69 3.63 6.53 -14.30
C GLY A 69 2.79 7.19 -13.20
N TYR A 70 2.23 8.37 -13.51
CA TYR A 70 1.32 9.12 -12.64
C TYR A 70 1.90 9.35 -11.23
N TYR A 71 2.99 10.10 -11.13
CA TYR A 71 3.70 10.42 -9.87
C TYR A 71 2.82 11.04 -8.77
N ALA A 72 1.66 11.59 -9.12
CA ALA A 72 0.67 12.03 -8.13
C ALA A 72 0.23 10.87 -7.21
N ARG A 73 0.14 9.63 -7.71
CA ARG A 73 -0.17 8.45 -6.89
C ARG A 73 0.92 8.18 -5.86
N ALA A 74 2.19 8.22 -6.26
CA ALA A 74 3.32 8.03 -5.36
C ALA A 74 3.35 9.08 -4.24
N ARG A 75 3.08 10.35 -4.57
CA ARG A 75 3.00 11.43 -3.59
C ARG A 75 1.85 11.24 -2.61
N ASN A 76 0.67 10.88 -3.11
CA ASN A 76 -0.50 10.61 -2.27
C ASN A 76 -0.30 9.37 -1.40
N LEU A 77 0.33 8.32 -1.92
CA LEU A 77 0.73 7.13 -1.18
C LEU A 77 1.61 7.51 0.02
N LEU A 78 2.70 8.25 -0.23
CA LEU A 78 3.61 8.66 0.84
C LEU A 78 2.93 9.58 1.86
N LYS A 79 2.10 10.52 1.42
CA LYS A 79 1.31 11.38 2.30
C LYS A 79 0.39 10.55 3.21
N CYS A 80 -0.31 9.56 2.64
CA CYS A 80 -1.19 8.67 3.39
C CYS A 80 -0.42 7.78 4.37
N ALA A 81 0.73 7.22 3.98
CA ALA A 81 1.59 6.47 4.89
C ALA A 81 2.01 7.31 6.11
N ARG A 82 2.36 8.58 5.89
CA ARG A 82 2.68 9.54 6.97
C ARG A 82 1.48 9.82 7.86
N THR A 83 0.29 10.03 7.29
CA THR A 83 -0.95 10.18 8.07
C THR A 83 -1.24 8.95 8.93
N ILE A 84 -1.19 7.73 8.36
CA ILE A 84 -1.42 6.49 9.10
C ILE A 84 -0.40 6.32 10.24
N THR A 85 0.87 6.64 9.97
CA THR A 85 1.93 6.52 10.98
C THR A 85 1.75 7.54 12.11
N ASN A 86 1.45 8.80 11.77
CA ASN A 86 1.37 9.88 12.75
C ASN A 86 0.05 9.90 13.54
N GLU A 87 -1.08 9.62 12.88
CA GLU A 87 -2.42 9.75 13.47
C GLU A 87 -2.96 8.42 14.00
N HIS A 88 -2.53 7.29 13.43
CA HIS A 88 -3.02 5.95 13.79
C HIS A 88 -1.91 5.03 14.33
N GLY A 89 -0.72 5.56 14.65
CA GLY A 89 0.38 4.79 15.23
C GLY A 89 0.94 3.72 14.32
N GLY A 90 0.80 3.86 13.00
CA GLY A 90 1.28 2.88 12.01
C GLY A 90 0.36 1.67 11.86
N VAL A 91 -0.81 1.69 12.48
CA VAL A 91 -1.81 0.63 12.36
C VAL A 91 -2.90 1.09 11.40
N PHE A 92 -3.16 0.28 10.37
CA PHE A 92 -4.32 0.50 9.51
C PHE A 92 -5.59 0.26 10.33
N PRO A 93 -6.55 1.21 10.32
CA PRO A 93 -7.84 1.01 10.96
C PRO A 93 -8.52 -0.25 10.41
N ASP A 94 -9.17 -1.01 11.29
CA ASP A 94 -9.97 -2.18 10.96
C ASP A 94 -11.43 -1.83 10.59
N ASP A 95 -11.80 -0.57 10.77
CA ASP A 95 -13.10 -0.02 10.41
C ASP A 95 -13.12 0.50 8.96
N HIS A 96 -14.07 -0.01 8.17
CA HIS A 96 -14.24 0.32 6.75
C HIS A 96 -14.53 1.81 6.53
N ALA A 97 -15.29 2.46 7.42
CA ALA A 97 -15.59 3.89 7.31
C ALA A 97 -14.33 4.75 7.56
N THR A 98 -13.45 4.30 8.46
CA THR A 98 -12.16 4.95 8.74
C THR A 98 -11.14 4.67 7.64
N LEU A 99 -11.15 3.49 7.01
CA LEU A 99 -10.33 3.24 5.83
C LEU A 99 -10.72 4.17 4.66
N LEU A 100 -12.01 4.44 4.47
CA LEU A 100 -12.52 5.36 3.45
C LEU A 100 -12.14 6.83 3.67
N SER A 101 -11.83 7.25 4.91
CA SER A 101 -11.41 8.63 5.19
C SER A 101 -9.93 8.86 4.89
N LEU A 102 -9.14 7.80 4.67
CA LEU A 102 -7.72 7.90 4.39
C LEU A 102 -7.47 8.36 2.93
N PRO A 103 -6.56 9.33 2.72
CA PRO A 103 -6.32 9.89 1.40
C PRO A 103 -5.78 8.82 0.44
N GLY A 104 -6.48 8.61 -0.68
CA GLY A 104 -6.11 7.63 -1.70
C GLY A 104 -6.66 6.21 -1.48
N ILE A 105 -7.44 5.98 -0.41
CA ILE A 105 -8.21 4.75 -0.22
C ILE A 105 -9.62 4.96 -0.77
N GLY A 106 -9.95 4.27 -1.86
CA GLY A 106 -11.30 4.27 -2.42
C GLY A 106 -12.18 3.16 -1.83
N PRO A 107 -13.50 3.17 -2.10
CA PRO A 107 -14.43 2.14 -1.61
C PRO A 107 -14.07 0.71 -2.03
N TYR A 108 -13.32 0.54 -3.12
CA TYR A 108 -12.80 -0.78 -3.52
C TYR A 108 -11.64 -1.26 -2.63
N THR A 109 -10.77 -0.35 -2.19
CA THR A 109 -9.61 -0.65 -1.35
C THR A 109 -10.02 -0.81 0.12
N ALA A 110 -11.07 -0.09 0.57
CA ALA A 110 -11.63 -0.26 1.90
C ALA A 110 -12.32 -1.63 2.10
N ALA A 111 -12.79 -2.27 1.02
CA ALA A 111 -13.54 -3.53 1.06
C ALA A 111 -12.69 -4.81 0.82
N ALA A 112 -11.38 -4.67 0.61
CA ALA A 112 -10.46 -5.77 0.23
C ALA A 112 -9.76 -6.43 1.42
#